data_AF-A0A2N2XTK7-F1
#
_entry.id   AF-A0A2N2XTK7-F1
#
_cell.length_a   1.000
_cell.length_b   1.000
_cell.length_c   1.000
_cell.angle_alpha   90.00
_cell.angle_beta   90.00
_cell.angle_gamma   90.00
#
_symmetry.space_group_name_H-M   'P 1'
#
loop_
_entity.id
_entity.type
_entity.pdbx_description
1 polymer ?
#
loop_
_entity_poly.entity_id
_entity_poly.type
_entity_poly.pdbx_seq_one_letter_code
_entity_poly.pdbx_strand_id
1 'polypeptide(L)'
;MADSLDSLVRANYLKTTLVVTSLKSGKQYTYNETRAGQQFLPASTFKIPNTLISLQEKAISGLHDTIRWDGNKRFIKSWNHDQDLNSAFQISCVWFFQELATRVGQDAFLSYLKKMEYGNQL
;
A
#
# COMPACT_ATOMS: atom_id res chain seq x y z
N MET A 1 -25.47 9.62 -8.07
CA MET A 1 -24.19 9.07 -7.55
C MET A 1 -24.42 8.20 -6.33
N ALA A 2 -25.20 8.66 -5.33
CA ALA A 2 -25.57 7.84 -4.17
C ALA A 2 -26.36 6.59 -4.56
N ASP A 3 -27.42 6.73 -5.37
CA ASP A 3 -28.32 5.61 -5.72
C ASP A 3 -27.62 4.48 -6.48
N SER A 4 -26.73 4.82 -7.42
CA SER A 4 -25.97 3.82 -8.20
C SER A 4 -24.97 3.05 -7.36
N LEU A 5 -24.34 3.70 -6.36
CA LEU A 5 -23.40 3.04 -5.46
C LEU A 5 -24.14 2.15 -4.46
N ASP A 6 -25.26 2.64 -3.90
CA ASP A 6 -26.06 1.87 -2.95
C ASP A 6 -26.64 0.61 -3.59
N SER A 7 -27.12 0.70 -4.84
CA SER A 7 -27.55 -0.47 -5.62
C SER A 7 -26.42 -1.48 -5.81
N LEU A 8 -25.20 -1.03 -6.16
CA LEU A 8 -24.05 -1.92 -6.37
C LEU A 8 -23.63 -2.60 -5.07
N VAL A 9 -23.60 -1.88 -3.95
CA VAL A 9 -23.25 -2.41 -2.63
C VAL A 9 -24.25 -3.49 -2.19
N ARG A 10 -25.55 -3.21 -2.32
CA ARG A 10 -26.62 -4.15 -1.96
C ARG A 10 -26.63 -5.38 -2.85
N ALA A 11 -26.55 -5.20 -4.16
CA ALA A 11 -26.57 -6.31 -5.12
C ALA A 11 -25.42 -7.30 -4.92
N ASN A 12 -24.30 -6.83 -4.36
CA ASN A 12 -23.10 -7.65 -4.11
C ASN A 12 -22.89 -7.98 -2.62
N TYR A 13 -23.85 -7.66 -1.74
CA TYR A 13 -23.78 -7.93 -0.29
C TYR A 13 -22.49 -7.40 0.37
N LEU A 14 -21.98 -6.25 -0.08
CA LEU A 14 -20.70 -5.71 0.36
C LEU A 14 -20.83 -4.95 1.69
N LYS A 15 -19.89 -5.16 2.61
CA LYS A 15 -19.65 -4.28 3.76
C LYS A 15 -18.47 -3.35 3.45
N THR A 16 -18.76 -2.20 2.85
CA THR A 16 -17.74 -1.31 2.29
C THR A 16 -17.95 0.16 2.65
N THR A 17 -16.94 0.97 2.40
CA THR A 17 -16.95 2.43 2.47
C THR A 17 -16.20 2.98 1.26
N LEU A 18 -16.57 4.18 0.81
CA LEU A 18 -15.88 4.92 -0.23
C LEU A 18 -15.76 6.37 0.20
N VAL A 19 -14.55 6.93 0.13
CA VAL A 19 -14.29 8.34 0.41
C VAL A 19 -13.72 8.95 -0.87
N VAL A 20 -14.32 10.04 -1.35
CA VAL A 20 -13.87 10.80 -2.52
C VAL A 20 -13.72 12.26 -2.14
N THR A 21 -12.50 12.79 -2.27
CA THR A 21 -12.21 14.19 -1.96
C THR A 21 -11.77 14.91 -3.23
N SER A 22 -12.44 16.00 -3.56
CA SER A 22 -12.01 16.88 -4.65
C SER A 22 -10.83 17.72 -4.20
N LEU A 23 -9.69 17.57 -4.87
CA LEU A 23 -8.51 18.40 -4.60
C LEU A 23 -8.74 19.88 -4.96
N LYS A 24 -9.65 20.18 -5.89
CA LYS A 24 -9.93 21.56 -6.32
C LYS A 24 -10.79 22.33 -5.32
N SER A 25 -11.83 21.70 -4.78
CA SER A 25 -12.79 22.38 -3.91
C SER A 25 -12.68 22.00 -2.43
N GLY A 26 -11.89 20.97 -2.09
CA GLY A 26 -11.85 20.37 -0.76
C GLY A 26 -13.11 19.61 -0.39
N LYS A 27 -14.13 19.55 -1.27
CA LYS A 27 -15.38 18.85 -0.98
C LYS A 27 -15.15 17.34 -0.92
N GLN A 28 -15.53 16.74 0.21
CA GLN A 28 -15.50 15.30 0.42
C GLN A 28 -16.90 14.70 0.32
N TYR A 29 -16.98 13.52 -0.27
CA TYR A 29 -18.16 12.66 -0.29
C TYR A 29 -17.80 11.32 0.31
N THR A 30 -18.58 10.89 1.30
CA THR A 30 -18.34 9.62 2.00
C THR A 30 -19.57 8.73 1.92
N TYR A 31 -19.36 7.49 1.52
CA TYR A 31 -20.31 6.41 1.64
C TYR A 31 -19.97 5.57 2.88
N ASN A 32 -20.92 5.38 3.79
CA ASN A 32 -20.73 4.67 5.06
C ASN A 32 -19.64 5.31 5.95
N GLU A 33 -19.97 6.47 6.54
CA GLU A 33 -19.07 7.25 7.42
C GLU A 33 -18.59 6.46 8.63
N THR A 34 -19.46 5.63 9.23
CA THR A 34 -19.10 4.79 10.37
C THR A 34 -17.92 3.87 10.06
N ARG A 35 -17.94 3.21 8.89
CA ARG A 35 -16.82 2.36 8.45
C ARG A 35 -15.62 3.18 7.98
N ALA A 36 -15.83 4.37 7.41
CA ALA A 36 -14.74 5.25 7.01
C ALA A 36 -13.85 5.67 8.20
N GLY A 37 -14.43 5.79 9.40
CA GLY A 37 -13.70 6.07 10.64
C GLY A 37 -13.06 4.86 11.33
N GLN A 38 -13.18 3.65 10.78
CA GLN A 38 -12.60 2.44 11.38
C GLN A 38 -11.18 2.17 10.86
N GLN A 39 -10.31 1.71 11.75
CA GLN A 39 -8.95 1.30 11.40
C GLN A 39 -8.94 -0.12 10.81
N PHE A 40 -8.14 -0.31 9.77
CA PHE A 40 -7.88 -1.60 9.14
C PHE A 40 -6.38 -1.76 8.88
N LEU A 41 -5.93 -3.00 8.72
CA LEU A 41 -4.58 -3.25 8.22
C LEU A 41 -4.46 -2.69 6.79
N PRO A 42 -3.39 -1.94 6.47
CA PRO A 42 -3.21 -1.37 5.13
C PRO A 42 -2.97 -2.44 4.06
N ALA A 43 -2.49 -3.61 4.46
CA ALA A 43 -2.06 -4.67 3.55
C ALA A 43 -1.13 -4.09 2.46
N SER A 44 -1.42 -4.32 1.19
CA SER A 44 -0.55 -3.88 0.09
C SER A 44 -0.56 -2.37 -0.18
N THR A 45 -1.47 -1.59 0.41
CA THR A 45 -1.40 -0.12 0.28
C THR A 45 -0.19 0.45 1.04
N PHE A 46 0.35 -0.29 2.02
CA PHE A 46 1.59 0.06 2.72
C PHE A 46 2.83 0.07 1.81
N LYS A 47 2.75 -0.48 0.60
CA LYS A 47 3.84 -0.37 -0.38
C LYS A 47 4.13 1.08 -0.77
N ILE A 48 3.17 2.00 -0.62
CA ILE A 48 3.37 3.44 -0.84
C ILE A 48 4.38 4.02 0.18
N PRO A 49 4.12 4.02 1.51
CA PRO A 49 5.10 4.51 2.48
C PRO A 49 6.40 3.70 2.46
N ASN A 50 6.34 2.37 2.27
CA ASN A 50 7.54 1.54 2.17
C ASN A 50 8.46 1.99 1.02
N THR A 51 7.90 2.30 -0.15
CA THR A 51 8.67 2.82 -1.30
C THR A 51 9.35 4.14 -0.97
N LEU A 52 8.60 5.10 -0.40
CA LEU A 52 9.13 6.42 -0.07
C LEU A 52 10.29 6.34 0.93
N ILE A 53 10.11 5.54 1.99
CA ILE A 53 11.13 5.34 3.02
C ILE A 53 12.36 4.64 2.43
N SER A 54 12.16 3.60 1.62
CA SER A 54 13.25 2.82 1.03
C SER A 54 14.12 3.64 0.08
N LEU A 55 13.51 4.56 -0.68
CA LEU A 55 14.25 5.51 -1.52
C LEU A 55 15.01 6.52 -0.66
N GLN A 56 14.38 7.06 0.39
CA GLN A 56 14.99 8.02 1.30
C GLN A 56 16.22 7.45 2.03
N GLU A 57 16.13 6.20 2.49
CA GLU A 57 17.21 5.47 3.17
C GLU A 57 18.18 4.80 2.20
N LYS A 58 17.99 4.98 0.89
CA LYS A 58 18.83 4.39 -0.17
C LYS A 58 18.91 2.86 -0.10
N ALA A 59 17.88 2.21 0.44
CA ALA A 59 17.71 0.75 0.40
C ALA A 59 17.50 0.22 -1.03
N ILE A 60 17.09 1.12 -1.93
CA ILE A 60 17.00 0.91 -3.37
C ILE A 60 17.34 2.22 -4.10
N SER A 61 18.01 2.14 -5.24
CA SER A 61 18.51 3.31 -5.97
C SER A 61 17.50 3.95 -6.93
N GLY A 62 16.45 3.23 -7.32
CA GLY A 62 15.42 3.77 -8.20
C GLY A 62 14.47 2.72 -8.77
N LEU A 63 13.68 3.11 -9.77
CA LEU A 63 12.61 2.28 -10.36
C LEU A 63 13.12 0.97 -10.97
N HIS A 64 14.34 0.96 -11.50
CA HIS A 64 14.94 -0.15 -12.26
C HIS A 64 16.06 -0.86 -11.52
N ASP A 65 16.20 -0.60 -10.23
CA ASP A 65 17.14 -1.33 -9.38
C ASP A 65 16.56 -2.69 -9.03
N THR A 66 17.29 -3.75 -9.42
CA THR A 66 16.79 -5.12 -9.40
C THR A 66 17.22 -5.84 -8.12
N ILE A 67 16.24 -6.42 -7.42
CA ILE A 67 16.49 -7.39 -6.36
C ILE A 67 16.33 -8.78 -6.97
N ARG A 68 17.40 -9.58 -6.89
CA ARG A 68 17.41 -10.94 -7.40
C ARG A 68 16.47 -11.84 -6.61
N TRP A 69 15.78 -12.72 -7.33
CA TRP A 69 14.94 -13.73 -6.73
C TRP A 69 15.82 -14.79 -6.04
N ASP A 70 15.38 -15.21 -4.86
CA ASP A 70 16.05 -16.20 -4.01
C ASP A 70 15.88 -17.66 -4.51
N GLY A 71 15.19 -17.87 -5.63
CA GLY A 71 14.87 -19.20 -6.15
C GLY A 71 13.74 -19.93 -5.41
N ASN A 72 13.21 -19.37 -4.32
CA ASN A 72 12.12 -19.98 -3.57
C ASN A 72 10.80 -19.78 -4.30
N LYS A 73 10.21 -20.88 -4.76
CA LYS A 73 8.93 -20.86 -5.47
C LYS A 73 7.79 -20.46 -4.55
N ARG A 74 7.16 -19.33 -4.86
CA ARG A 74 5.99 -18.75 -4.19
C ARG A 74 4.72 -19.04 -4.99
N PHE A 75 3.58 -18.96 -4.30
CA PHE A 75 2.27 -19.29 -4.86
C PHE A 75 1.84 -18.36 -6.01
N ILE A 76 2.24 -17.09 -6.01
CA ILE A 76 1.99 -16.19 -7.14
C ILE A 76 3.08 -16.37 -8.18
N LYS A 77 2.71 -16.90 -9.36
CA LYS A 77 3.66 -17.20 -10.44
C LYS A 77 4.51 -15.99 -10.84
N SER A 78 3.90 -14.80 -10.92
CA SER A 78 4.60 -13.57 -11.28
C SER A 78 5.60 -13.09 -10.22
N TRP A 79 5.65 -13.67 -9.02
CA TRP A 79 6.67 -13.31 -8.02
C TRP A 79 7.99 -14.07 -8.18
N ASN A 80 8.03 -15.11 -9.02
CA ASN A 80 9.14 -16.08 -9.07
C ASN A 80 10.16 -15.73 -10.15
N HIS A 81 10.68 -14.51 -10.10
CA HIS A 81 11.77 -13.99 -10.93
C HIS A 81 12.28 -12.71 -10.31
N ASP A 82 13.49 -12.30 -10.70
CA ASP A 82 14.08 -11.01 -10.34
C ASP A 82 13.06 -9.87 -10.54
N GLN A 83 13.01 -8.93 -9.61
CA GLN A 83 12.08 -7.80 -9.68
C GLN A 83 12.84 -6.49 -9.59
N ASP A 84 12.34 -5.46 -10.26
CA ASP A 84 12.66 -4.08 -9.94
C ASP A 84 11.51 -3.44 -9.15
N LEU A 85 11.69 -2.21 -8.66
CA LEU A 85 10.66 -1.51 -7.89
C LEU A 85 9.38 -1.32 -8.72
N ASN A 86 9.50 -1.05 -10.02
CA ASN A 86 8.36 -0.85 -10.90
C ASN A 86 7.52 -2.13 -11.04
N SER A 87 8.15 -3.26 -11.38
CA SER A 87 7.46 -4.53 -11.54
C SER A 87 6.88 -5.02 -10.20
N ALA A 88 7.67 -4.94 -9.13
CA ALA A 88 7.25 -5.37 -7.79
C ALA A 88 6.04 -4.59 -7.28
N PHE A 89 6.00 -3.28 -7.50
CA PHE A 89 4.88 -2.43 -7.07
C PHE A 89 3.60 -2.81 -7.82
N GLN A 90 3.66 -2.94 -9.15
CA GLN A 90 2.50 -3.27 -10.01
C GLN A 90 1.89 -4.64 -9.68
N ILE A 91 2.72 -5.65 -9.47
CA ILE A 91 2.25 -7.02 -9.17
C ILE A 91 2.08 -7.28 -7.67
N SER A 92 2.23 -6.24 -6.85
CA SER A 92 2.14 -6.31 -5.39
C SER A 92 3.05 -7.38 -4.78
N CYS A 93 4.28 -7.49 -5.27
CA CYS A 93 5.25 -8.53 -4.92
C CYS A 93 5.68 -8.43 -3.45
N VAL A 94 5.11 -9.25 -2.57
CA VAL A 94 5.30 -9.08 -1.11
C VAL A 94 6.76 -9.24 -0.69
N TRP A 95 7.47 -10.24 -1.22
CA TRP A 95 8.84 -10.53 -0.79
C TRP A 95 9.81 -9.39 -1.11
N PHE A 96 9.60 -8.68 -2.23
CA PHE A 96 10.42 -7.54 -2.61
C PHE A 96 10.33 -6.41 -1.56
N PHE A 97 9.12 -6.09 -1.11
CA PHE A 97 8.90 -5.06 -0.08
C PHE A 97 9.30 -5.51 1.33
N GLN A 98 9.33 -6.82 1.59
CA GLN A 98 9.93 -7.37 2.81
C GLN A 98 11.44 -7.18 2.81
N GLU A 99 12.12 -7.44 1.69
CA GLU A 99 13.55 -7.19 1.53
C GLU A 99 13.88 -5.70 1.72
N LEU A 100 13.10 -4.80 1.10
CA LEU A 100 13.24 -3.36 1.31
C LEU A 100 13.06 -2.97 2.78
N ALA A 101 12.04 -3.52 3.46
CA ALA A 101 11.82 -3.27 4.88
C ALA A 101 13.00 -3.75 5.75
N THR A 102 13.58 -4.90 5.42
CA THR A 102 14.78 -5.43 6.09
C THR A 102 15.98 -4.50 5.91
N ARG A 103 16.22 -3.99 4.69
CA ARG A 103 17.33 -3.06 4.40
C ARG A 103 17.22 -1.74 5.14
N VAL A 104 16.00 -1.21 5.27
CA VAL A 104 15.73 0.04 6.02
C VAL A 104 15.90 -0.18 7.53
N GLY A 105 15.42 -1.32 8.04
CA GLY A 105 15.43 -1.62 9.47
C GLY A 105 14.26 -0.99 10.24
N GLN A 106 13.96 -1.60 11.39
CA GLN A 106 12.76 -1.29 12.18
C GLN A 106 12.76 0.14 12.74
N ASP A 107 13.87 0.57 13.34
CA ASP A 107 13.94 1.88 14.01
C ASP A 107 13.73 3.05 13.03
N ALA A 108 14.32 2.95 11.84
CA ALA A 108 14.12 3.92 10.78
C ALA A 108 12.66 3.93 10.32
N PHE A 109 12.05 2.76 10.07
CA PHE A 109 10.64 2.65 9.70
C PHE A 109 9.72 3.31 10.74
N LEU A 110 9.87 2.97 12.01
CA LEU A 110 9.07 3.55 13.11
C LEU A 110 9.22 5.07 13.20
N SER A 111 10.44 5.58 13.02
CA SER A 111 10.72 7.02 12.97
C SER A 111 9.95 7.69 11.81
N TYR A 112 9.96 7.12 10.61
CA TYR A 112 9.22 7.68 9.48
C TYR A 112 7.70 7.59 9.64
N LEU A 113 7.17 6.48 10.16
CA LEU A 113 5.73 6.34 10.38
C LEU A 113 5.19 7.39 11.35
N LYS A 114 5.97 7.71 12.40
CA LYS A 114 5.67 8.82 13.32
C LYS A 114 5.74 10.17 12.62
N LYS A 115 6.81 10.43 11.85
CA LYS A 115 6.98 11.70 11.10
C LYS A 115 5.88 11.96 10.06
N MET A 116 5.36 10.90 9.45
CA MET A 116 4.27 10.98 8.46
C MET A 116 2.87 10.93 9.08
N GLU A 117 2.77 10.74 10.41
CA GLU A 117 1.51 10.52 11.12
C GLU A 117 0.69 9.37 10.48
N TYR A 118 1.36 8.31 10.03
CA TYR A 118 0.71 7.25 9.26
C TYR A 118 -0.06 6.27 10.16
N GLY A 119 -1.40 6.33 10.10
CA GLY A 119 -2.27 5.38 10.79
C GLY A 119 -2.09 5.42 12.31
N ASN A 120 -1.78 4.28 12.93
CA ASN A 120 -1.51 4.17 14.37
C ASN A 120 -0.03 4.36 14.74
N GLN A 121 0.85 4.63 13.77
CA GLN A 121 2.26 4.97 13.98
C GLN A 121 3.09 3.88 14.71
N LEU A 122 2.67 2.63 14.58
CA LEU A 122 3.34 1.44 15.11
C LEU A 122 4.01 0.61 14.02
#